data_AF-A0A7X8FFS3-F1
#
_entry.id   AF-A0A7X8FFS3-F1
#
_cell.length_a   1.000
_cell.length_b   1.000
_cell.length_c   1.000
_cell.angle_alpha   90.00
_cell.angle_beta   90.00
_cell.angle_gamma   90.00
#
_symmetry.space_group_name_H-M   'P 1'
#
loop_
_entity.id
_entity.type
_entity.pdbx_description
1 polymer ?
#
loop_
_entity_poly.entity_id
_entity_poly.type
_entity_poly.pdbx_seq_one_letter_code
_entity_poly.pdbx_strand_id
1 'polypeptide(L)'
;MDRRAVYFYTLPGETVCAGLALDVHIHGEMLRFFDTIRGHEIPGEVMAEDENGFNFISTGYRPGEWRFDVLTVEEFRRDHYRRVEGGEALAAVIKSTDGLHQWYRREFGI
;
A
#
# COMPACT_ATOMS: atom_id res chain seq x y z
N MET A 1 -4.46 -11.28 -2.37
CA MET A 1 -3.53 -10.26 -1.85
C MET A 1 -2.61 -10.91 -0.85
N ASP A 2 -1.36 -10.49 -0.80
CA ASP A 2 -0.44 -10.89 0.26
C ASP A 2 -0.48 -9.86 1.40
N ARG A 3 -0.96 -10.27 2.58
CA ARG A 3 -1.04 -9.40 3.76
C ARG A 3 0.33 -8.97 4.28
N ARG A 4 1.40 -9.67 3.89
CA ARG A 4 2.79 -9.33 4.26
C ARG A 4 3.48 -8.43 3.25
N ALA A 5 2.87 -8.23 2.08
CA ALA A 5 3.38 -7.28 1.11
C ALA A 5 3.08 -5.84 1.55
N VAL A 6 3.95 -4.94 1.11
CA VAL A 6 3.65 -3.50 1.06
C VAL A 6 3.25 -3.19 -0.36
N TYR A 7 2.15 -2.47 -0.53
CA TYR A 7 1.69 -2.00 -1.83
C TYR A 7 1.93 -0.50 -1.91
N PHE A 8 2.18 0.02 -3.11
CA PHE A 8 1.82 1.40 -3.39
C PHE A 8 0.48 1.41 -4.12
N TYR A 9 -0.28 2.48 -3.92
CA TYR A 9 -1.54 2.62 -4.64
C TYR A 9 -1.64 3.92 -5.42
N THR A 10 -2.32 3.84 -6.55
CA THR A 10 -2.67 4.96 -7.41
C THR A 10 -4.19 5.11 -7.44
N LEU A 11 -4.65 6.34 -7.27
CA LEU A 11 -6.07 6.68 -7.22
C LEU A 11 -6.64 6.96 -8.62
N PRO A 12 -7.97 6.94 -8.78
CA PRO A 12 -8.61 7.21 -10.07
C PRO A 12 -8.17 8.55 -10.68
N GLY A 13 -7.70 8.50 -11.92
CA GLY A 13 -7.24 9.67 -12.67
C GLY A 13 -5.87 10.22 -12.27
N GLU A 14 -5.18 9.58 -11.32
CA GLU A 14 -3.82 9.94 -10.93
C GLU A 14 -2.80 9.12 -11.72
N THR A 15 -1.66 9.72 -12.02
CA THR A 15 -0.53 9.06 -12.69
C THR A 15 0.64 8.77 -11.75
N VAL A 16 0.51 9.20 -10.49
CA VAL A 16 1.54 9.09 -9.47
C VAL A 16 1.03 8.27 -8.28
N CYS A 17 1.97 7.71 -7.54
CA CYS A 17 1.71 7.05 -6.26
C CYS A 17 1.04 8.03 -5.28
N ALA A 18 -0.11 7.65 -4.76
CA ALA A 18 -0.85 8.39 -3.74
C ALA A 18 -0.35 8.07 -2.33
N GLY A 19 0.05 6.82 -2.08
CA GLY A 19 0.58 6.38 -0.80
C GLY A 19 1.01 4.92 -0.81
N LEU A 20 1.36 4.43 0.39
CA LEU A 20 1.64 3.02 0.65
C LEU A 20 0.47 2.38 1.40
N ALA A 21 0.26 1.09 1.18
CA ALA A 21 -0.76 0.31 1.86
C ALA A 21 -0.14 -0.98 2.41
N LEU A 22 -0.39 -1.23 3.69
CA LEU A 22 0.11 -2.36 4.46
C LEU A 22 -1.04 -3.19 5.00
N ASP A 23 -0.76 -4.46 5.27
CA ASP A 23 -1.73 -5.40 5.84
C ASP A 23 -3.03 -5.47 5.01
N VAL A 24 -2.89 -5.31 3.70
CA VAL A 24 -4.01 -5.18 2.76
C VAL A 24 -4.82 -6.47 2.69
N HIS A 25 -6.12 -6.38 2.96
CA HIS A 25 -7.03 -7.52 2.87
C HIS A 25 -8.47 -7.07 2.64
N ILE A 26 -9.29 -8.01 2.15
CA ILE A 26 -10.73 -7.86 2.06
C ILE A 26 -11.38 -8.42 3.33
N HIS A 27 -12.32 -7.67 3.90
CA HIS A 27 -13.19 -8.11 4.98
C HIS A 27 -14.65 -7.80 4.64
N GLY A 28 -15.43 -8.82 4.30
CA GLY A 28 -16.75 -8.62 3.70
C GLY A 28 -16.60 -7.97 2.31
N GLU A 29 -17.28 -6.84 2.10
CA GLU A 29 -17.22 -6.05 0.86
C GLU A 29 -16.28 -4.83 1.00
N MET A 30 -15.40 -4.86 2.00
CA MET A 30 -14.52 -3.74 2.33
C MET A 30 -13.05 -4.10 2.10
N LEU A 31 -12.34 -3.24 1.38
CA LEU A 31 -10.88 -3.20 1.38
C LEU A 31 -10.38 -2.52 2.64
N ARG A 32 -9.50 -3.21 3.37
CA ARG A 32 -8.85 -2.72 4.58
C ARG A 32 -7.35 -2.70 4.42
N PHE A 33 -6.73 -1.61 4.85
CA PHE A 33 -5.27 -1.46 4.90
C PHE A 33 -4.86 -0.37 5.88
N PHE A 34 -3.58 -0.32 6.20
CA PHE A 34 -2.95 0.80 6.92
C PHE A 34 -1.97 1.53 6.00
N ASP A 35 -1.92 2.85 6.07
CA ASP A 35 -0.84 3.66 5.47
C ASP A 35 0.08 4.29 6.54
N THR A 36 -0.42 4.37 7.77
CA THR A 36 0.18 4.94 8.98
C THR A 36 -0.48 4.28 10.20
N ILE A 37 -0.63 4.99 11.33
CA ILE A 37 -1.44 4.56 12.48
C ILE A 37 -2.95 4.48 12.17
N ARG A 38 -3.41 5.13 11.09
CA ARG A 38 -4.82 5.13 10.71
C ARG A 38 -5.11 3.97 9.74
N GLY A 39 -6.05 3.11 10.14
CA GLY A 39 -6.63 2.12 9.24
C GLY A 39 -7.64 2.76 8.28
N HIS A 40 -7.69 2.23 7.06
CA HIS A 40 -8.68 2.55 6.05
C HIS A 40 -9.63 1.38 5.87
N GLU A 41 -10.89 1.70 5.60
CA GLU A 41 -11.92 0.74 5.23
C GLU A 41 -12.74 1.35 4.09
N ILE A 42 -12.69 0.73 2.90
CA ILE A 42 -13.26 1.28 1.68
C ILE A 42 -14.15 0.22 1.02
N PRO A 43 -15.44 0.52 0.77
CA PRO A 43 -16.32 -0.41 0.07
C PRO A 43 -15.95 -0.53 -1.41
N GLY A 44 -16.05 -1.75 -1.95
CA GLY A 44 -15.79 -2.02 -3.35
C GLY A 44 -15.45 -3.49 -3.62
N GLU A 45 -14.87 -3.74 -4.80
CA GLU A 45 -14.58 -5.08 -5.28
C GLU A 45 -13.20 -5.19 -5.93
N VAL A 46 -12.56 -6.35 -5.79
CA VAL A 46 -11.31 -6.68 -6.47
C VAL A 46 -11.63 -7.23 -7.86
N MET A 47 -11.10 -6.62 -8.91
CA MET A 47 -11.41 -7.01 -10.30
C MET A 47 -10.41 -8.00 -10.88
N ALA A 48 -9.14 -7.84 -10.54
CA ALA A 48 -8.05 -8.65 -11.03
C ALA A 48 -6.92 -8.65 -9.99
N GLU A 49 -6.27 -9.79 -9.83
CA GLU A 49 -5.12 -9.98 -8.96
C GLU A 49 -4.10 -10.89 -9.66
N ASP A 50 -2.83 -10.49 -9.60
CA ASP A 50 -1.70 -11.31 -10.01
C ASP A 50 -0.51 -11.13 -9.03
N GLU A 51 0.65 -11.67 -9.38
CA GLU A 51 1.85 -11.61 -8.53
C GLU A 51 2.40 -10.19 -8.34
N ASN A 52 2.06 -9.26 -9.23
CA ASN A 52 2.53 -7.87 -9.20
C ASN A 52 1.57 -6.94 -8.48
N GLY A 53 0.33 -7.34 -8.22
CA GLY A 53 -0.65 -6.43 -7.63
C GLY A 53 -2.10 -6.84 -7.85
N PHE A 54 -2.99 -5.86 -7.64
CA PHE A 54 -4.42 -6.02 -7.90
C PHE A 54 -5.09 -4.68 -8.21
N ASN A 55 -6.23 -4.75 -8.89
CA ASN A 55 -7.10 -3.61 -9.14
C ASN A 55 -8.35 -3.72 -8.26
N PHE A 56 -8.74 -2.58 -7.68
CA PHE A 56 -9.90 -2.46 -6.80
C PHE A 56 -10.82 -1.34 -7.30
N ILE A 57 -12.10 -1.64 -7.50
CA ILE A 57 -13.10 -0.62 -7.84
C ILE A 57 -13.73 -0.11 -6.55
N SER A 58 -13.30 1.07 -6.11
CA SER A 58 -13.90 1.75 -4.97
C SER A 58 -15.28 2.28 -5.34
N THR A 59 -16.27 1.99 -4.50
CA THR A 59 -17.59 2.64 -4.52
C THR A 59 -17.71 3.72 -3.44
N GLY A 60 -16.71 3.83 -2.57
CA GLY A 60 -16.67 4.75 -1.44
C GLY A 60 -15.82 5.99 -1.70
N TYR A 61 -14.79 6.21 -0.86
CA TYR A 61 -13.88 7.33 -1.04
C TYR A 61 -13.17 7.25 -2.40
N ARG A 62 -13.11 8.38 -3.11
CA ARG A 62 -12.57 8.52 -4.48
C ARG A 62 -13.04 7.35 -5.36
N PRO A 63 -14.33 7.32 -5.75
CA PRO A 63 -14.89 6.22 -6.54
C PRO A 63 -14.14 6.01 -7.84
N GLY A 64 -14.05 4.75 -8.27
CA GLY A 64 -13.36 4.33 -9.49
C GLY A 64 -12.23 3.34 -9.22
N GLU A 65 -11.41 3.11 -10.24
CA GLU A 65 -10.33 2.13 -10.18
C GLU A 65 -9.12 2.64 -9.39
N TRP A 66 -8.82 1.92 -8.32
CA TRP A 66 -7.59 2.02 -7.56
C TRP A 66 -6.68 0.89 -8.01
N ARG A 67 -5.42 1.21 -8.32
CA ARG A 67 -4.41 0.20 -8.63
C ARG A 67 -3.49 0.03 -7.42
N PHE A 68 -3.28 -1.20 -7.00
CA PHE A 68 -2.36 -1.56 -5.93
C PHE A 68 -1.25 -2.44 -6.51
N ASP A 69 -0.05 -1.89 -6.57
CA ASP A 69 1.11 -2.57 -7.11
C ASP A 69 2.03 -2.99 -5.94
N VAL A 70 2.54 -4.21 -5.96
CA VAL A 70 3.46 -4.74 -4.95
C VAL A 70 4.74 -3.91 -4.99
N LEU A 71 5.13 -3.35 -3.84
CA LEU A 71 6.31 -2.51 -3.72
C LEU A 71 7.56 -3.37 -3.49
N THR A 72 8.57 -3.19 -4.34
CA THR A 72 9.92 -3.72 -4.08
C THR A 72 10.76 -2.75 -3.24
N VAL A 73 11.78 -3.26 -2.54
CA VAL A 73 12.66 -2.41 -1.72
C VAL A 73 13.53 -1.50 -2.61
N GLU A 74 13.85 -1.95 -3.82
CA GLU A 74 14.56 -1.19 -4.84
C GLU A 74 13.73 0.02 -5.30
N GLU A 75 12.44 -0.18 -5.60
CA GLU A 75 11.53 0.90 -5.97
C GLU A 75 11.30 1.87 -4.81
N PHE A 76 11.16 1.33 -3.59
CA PHE A 76 11.06 2.15 -2.39
C PHE A 76 12.22 3.12 -2.27
N ARG A 77 13.45 2.61 -2.35
CA ARG A 77 14.68 3.39 -2.27
C ARG A 77 14.86 4.36 -3.44
N ARG A 78 14.41 3.99 -4.63
CA ARG A 78 14.56 4.81 -5.83
C ARG A 78 13.74 6.10 -5.74
N ASP A 79 12.45 6.00 -5.44
CA ASP A 79 11.56 7.16 -5.47
C ASP A 79 10.40 7.14 -4.45
N HIS A 80 9.88 5.97 -4.03
CA HIS A 80 8.68 5.96 -3.19
C HIS A 80 8.93 6.39 -1.73
N TYR A 81 10.17 6.35 -1.26
CA TYR A 81 10.53 6.85 0.07
C TYR A 81 10.12 8.32 0.28
N ARG A 82 10.05 9.13 -0.79
CA ARG A 82 9.65 10.55 -0.71
C ARG A 82 8.18 10.75 -0.34
N ARG A 83 7.37 9.70 -0.46
CA ARG A 83 5.95 9.71 -0.08
C ARG A 83 5.73 9.32 1.38
N VAL A 84 6.80 8.98 2.09
CA VAL A 84 6.77 8.51 3.47
C VAL A 84 7.50 9.53 4.33
N GLU A 85 6.85 9.96 5.41
CA GLU A 85 7.49 10.81 6.40
C GLU A 85 8.68 10.07 7.04
N GLY A 86 9.86 10.71 7.07
CA GLY A 86 11.10 10.05 7.49
C GLY A 86 11.63 9.00 6.50
N GLY A 87 11.04 8.89 5.30
CA GLY A 87 11.34 7.84 4.34
C GLY A 87 12.79 7.82 3.86
N GLU A 88 13.49 8.97 3.82
CA GLU A 88 14.91 9.01 3.44
C GLU A 88 15.80 8.23 4.43
N ALA A 89 15.61 8.45 5.73
CA ALA A 89 16.31 7.70 6.76
C ALA A 89 15.94 6.22 6.72
N LEU A 90 14.66 5.92 6.44
CA LEU A 90 14.17 4.56 6.32
C LEU A 90 14.78 3.82 5.14
N ALA A 91 14.82 4.45 3.96
CA ALA A 91 15.39 3.89 2.75
C ALA A 91 16.88 3.54 2.89
N ALA A 92 17.62 4.32 3.71
CA ALA A 92 19.03 4.08 4.00
C ALA A 92 19.27 2.81 4.85
N VAL A 93 18.30 2.39 5.67
CA VAL A 93 18.49 1.28 6.65
C VAL A 93 17.75 0.00 6.28
N ILE A 94 16.58 0.10 5.62
CA ILE A 94 15.77 -1.06 5.25
C ILE A 94 16.42 -1.79 4.09
N LYS A 95 16.55 -3.12 4.21
CA LYS A 95 17.26 -3.97 3.22
C LYS A 95 16.35 -4.89 2.40
N SER A 96 15.09 -5.04 2.79
CA SER A 96 14.13 -5.91 2.13
C SER A 96 12.71 -5.37 2.30
N THR A 97 11.80 -5.82 1.44
CA THR A 97 10.36 -5.53 1.52
C THR A 97 9.75 -6.08 2.82
N ASP A 98 10.12 -7.30 3.22
CA ASP A 98 9.76 -7.87 4.53
C ASP A 98 10.24 -6.99 5.69
N GLY A 99 11.45 -6.45 5.60
CA GLY A 99 11.99 -5.52 6.59
C GLY A 99 11.21 -4.21 6.64
N LEU A 100 10.77 -3.71 5.48
CA LEU A 100 9.91 -2.53 5.39
C LEU A 100 8.56 -2.78 6.08
N HIS A 101 7.90 -3.89 5.75
CA HIS A 101 6.63 -4.28 6.35
C HIS A 101 6.74 -4.39 7.88
N GLN A 102 7.74 -5.11 8.38
CA GLN A 102 7.98 -5.25 9.82
C GLN A 102 8.32 -3.92 10.51
N TRP A 103 9.05 -3.03 9.83
CA TRP A 103 9.35 -1.71 10.38
C TRP A 103 8.05 -0.91 10.60
N TYR A 104 7.18 -0.87 9.60
CA TYR A 104 5.89 -0.17 9.70
C TYR A 104 5.01 -0.73 10.82
N ARG A 105 4.91 -2.06 10.92
CA ARG A 105 4.15 -2.70 12.01
C ARG A 105 4.64 -2.29 13.39
N ARG A 106 5.97 -2.27 13.57
CA ARG A 106 6.58 -1.85 14.84
C ARG A 106 6.36 -0.36 15.11
N GLU A 107 6.53 0.49 14.08
CA GLU A 107 6.43 1.94 14.21
C GLU A 107 5.01 2.38 14.58
N PHE A 108 4.00 1.79 13.94
CA PHE A 108 2.61 2.20 14.10
C PHE A 108 1.78 1.29 15.02
N GLY A 109 2.38 0.22 15.55
CA GLY A 109 1.72 -0.70 16.49
C GLY A 109 0.55 -1.49 15.88
N ILE A 110 0.62 -1.77 14.57
CA ILE A 110 -0.42 -2.44 13.78
C ILE A 110 -0.16 -3.95 13.61
#